data_AF-A0A1B8TLI7-F1
#
_entry.id   AF-A0A1B8TLI7-F1
#
_cell.length_a   1.000
_cell.length_b   1.000
_cell.length_c   1.000
_cell.angle_alpha   90.00
_cell.angle_beta   90.00
_cell.angle_gamma   90.00
#
_symmetry.space_group_name_H-M   'P 1'
#
loop_
_entity.id
_entity.type
_entity.pdbx_description
1 polymer ?
#
loop_
_entity_poly.entity_id
_entity_poly.type
_entity_poly.pdbx_seq_one_letter_code
_entity_poly.pdbx_strand_id
1 'polypeptide(L)'
;MIGYFEALCAEVEHTHGIRVSVILPGSVRTCVAVNVLGVRGARRGRSDVNIDNGMSAEEAARRIVDGRAAGQRSIEVAEGTEKLVLYLRGTDPGAAVHAHRR
;
A
#
# COMPACT_ATOMS: atom_id res chain seq x y z
N MET A 1 2.76 -8.62 -5.51
CA MET A 1 2.38 -7.92 -6.76
C MET A 1 3.42 -6.90 -7.25
N ILE A 2 4.55 -6.70 -6.56
CA ILE A 2 5.53 -5.64 -6.91
C ILE A 2 6.30 -5.99 -8.18
N GLY A 3 6.76 -7.24 -8.33
CA GLY A 3 7.53 -7.65 -9.51
C GLY A 3 6.81 -7.51 -10.85
N TYR A 4 5.48 -7.60 -10.89
CA TYR A 4 4.71 -7.33 -12.11
C TYR A 4 4.85 -5.88 -12.56
N PHE A 5 4.70 -4.93 -11.63
CA PHE A 5 4.81 -3.51 -11.96
C PHE A 5 6.26 -3.09 -12.21
N GLU A 6 7.24 -3.73 -11.59
CA GLU A 6 8.66 -3.49 -11.92
C GLU A 6 9.01 -3.94 -13.34
N ALA A 7 8.48 -5.09 -13.79
CA ALA A 7 8.60 -5.52 -15.18
C ALA A 7 7.92 -4.53 -16.12
N LEU A 8 6.69 -4.10 -15.79
CA LEU A 8 5.98 -3.09 -16.55
C LEU A 8 6.76 -1.77 -16.66
N CYS A 9 7.36 -1.29 -15.56
CA CYS A 9 8.23 -0.11 -15.59
C CYS A 9 9.34 -0.28 -16.62
N ALA A 10 10.05 -1.41 -16.61
CA ALA A 10 11.17 -1.67 -17.50
C ALA A 10 10.75 -1.66 -18.99
N GLU A 11 9.55 -2.13 -19.30
CA GLU A 11 9.03 -2.18 -20.67
C GLU A 11 8.60 -0.79 -21.19
N VAL A 12 7.88 -0.02 -20.36
CA VAL A 12 7.18 1.21 -20.82
C VAL A 12 7.98 2.49 -20.61
N GLU A 13 8.91 2.53 -19.65
CA GLU A 13 9.63 3.75 -19.30
C GLU A 13 10.56 4.20 -20.44
N HIS A 14 11.35 3.28 -21.00
CA HIS A 14 12.27 3.61 -22.10
C HIS A 14 11.55 3.78 -23.44
N THR A 15 10.54 2.96 -23.72
CA THR A 15 9.87 2.92 -25.04
C THR A 15 8.83 4.03 -25.20
N HIS A 16 8.14 4.39 -24.12
CA HIS A 16 6.99 5.29 -24.17
C HIS A 16 7.12 6.52 -23.27
N GLY A 17 8.19 6.64 -22.48
CA GLY A 17 8.37 7.74 -21.52
C GLY A 17 7.34 7.71 -20.37
N ILE A 18 6.66 6.58 -20.17
CA ILE A 18 5.62 6.44 -19.14
C ILE A 18 6.29 6.08 -17.82
N ARG A 19 6.10 6.93 -16.80
CA ARG A 19 6.56 6.64 -15.43
C ARG A 19 5.50 5.88 -14.65
N VAL A 20 5.92 4.82 -13.96
CA VAL A 20 5.07 4.01 -13.07
C VAL A 20 5.58 4.13 -11.64
N SER A 21 4.67 4.25 -10.68
CA SER A 21 4.97 4.32 -9.25
C SER A 21 4.13 3.27 -8.52
N VAL A 22 4.76 2.46 -7.69
CA VAL A 22 4.11 1.42 -6.89
C VAL A 22 3.86 1.95 -5.50
N ILE A 23 2.60 1.97 -5.07
CA ILE A 23 2.22 2.38 -3.72
C ILE A 23 2.38 1.16 -2.80
N LEU A 24 3.05 1.36 -1.67
CA LEU A 24 3.27 0.37 -0.63
C LEU A 24 2.50 0.78 0.64
N PRO A 25 1.20 0.48 0.71
CA PRO A 25 0.36 0.96 1.79
C PRO A 25 0.44 0.05 3.02
N GLY A 26 0.41 0.66 4.20
CA GLY A 26 -0.12 0.07 5.41
C GLY A 26 -1.63 0.26 5.49
N SER A 27 -2.18 0.20 6.69
CA SER A 27 -3.62 0.36 6.92
C SER A 27 -4.03 1.81 6.73
N VAL A 28 -5.12 2.02 5.98
CA VAL A 28 -5.69 3.35 5.70
C VAL A 28 -7.16 3.36 6.11
N ARG A 29 -7.55 4.37 6.88
CA ARG A 29 -8.89 4.56 7.40
C ARG A 29 -9.85 4.98 6.29
N THR A 30 -10.41 3.98 5.63
CA THR A 30 -11.38 4.12 4.52
C THR A 30 -12.66 3.37 4.84
N CYS A 31 -13.72 3.63 4.06
CA CYS A 31 -14.99 2.89 4.18
C CYS A 31 -14.97 1.51 3.50
N VAL A 32 -13.80 0.99 3.09
CA VAL A 32 -13.73 -0.23 2.28
C VAL A 32 -14.39 -1.42 2.99
N ALA A 33 -14.03 -1.70 4.25
CA ALA A 33 -14.61 -2.83 5.00
C ALA A 33 -16.11 -2.68 5.26
N VAL A 34 -16.60 -1.46 5.48
CA VAL A 34 -18.03 -1.17 5.65
C VAL A 34 -18.80 -1.45 4.36
N ASN A 35 -18.19 -1.19 3.21
CA ASN A 35 -18.80 -1.27 1.88
C ASN A 35 -18.68 -2.63 1.20
N VAL A 36 -17.81 -3.52 1.68
CA VAL A 36 -17.67 -4.89 1.13
C VAL A 36 -19.02 -5.60 1.14
N LEU A 37 -19.35 -6.21 0.00
CA LEU A 37 -20.52 -7.05 -0.15
C LEU A 37 -20.20 -8.46 0.36
N GLY A 38 -21.03 -8.98 1.26
CA GLY A 38 -20.99 -10.38 1.68
C GLY A 38 -21.56 -11.32 0.62
N VAL A 39 -21.52 -12.62 0.91
CA VAL A 39 -21.96 -13.70 -0.01
C VAL A 39 -23.39 -13.50 -0.53
N ARG A 40 -24.26 -12.86 0.25
CA ARG A 40 -25.67 -12.56 -0.12
C ARG A 40 -25.86 -11.18 -0.75
N GLY A 41 -24.79 -10.48 -1.13
CA GLY A 41 -24.85 -9.14 -1.72
C GLY A 41 -25.15 -8.01 -0.74
N ALA A 42 -25.35 -8.30 0.55
CA ALA A 42 -25.52 -7.27 1.58
C ALA A 42 -24.18 -6.67 2.01
N ARG A 43 -24.16 -5.35 2.28
CA ARG A 43 -22.98 -4.67 2.84
C ARG A 43 -22.64 -5.25 4.21
N ARG A 44 -21.35 -5.38 4.49
CA ARG A 44 -20.83 -5.82 5.80
C ARG A 44 -21.23 -4.87 6.94
N GLY A 45 -21.29 -3.56 6.68
CA GLY A 45 -21.82 -2.57 7.63
C GLY A 45 -20.92 -2.25 8.83
N ARG A 46 -19.72 -2.85 8.93
CA ARG A 46 -18.75 -2.58 10.01
C ARG A 46 -17.32 -2.61 9.49
N SER A 47 -16.47 -1.77 10.09
CA SER A 47 -15.03 -1.71 9.83
C SER A 47 -14.26 -2.83 10.55
N ASP A 48 -12.94 -2.68 10.66
CA ASP A 48 -12.05 -3.46 11.53
C ASP A 48 -10.96 -2.58 12.15
N VAL A 49 -10.33 -3.11 13.20
CA VAL A 49 -9.36 -2.37 14.04
C VAL A 49 -8.13 -1.87 13.28
N ASN A 50 -7.71 -2.56 12.21
CA ASN A 50 -6.55 -2.14 11.43
C ASN A 50 -6.92 -0.92 10.58
N ILE A 51 -8.08 -0.96 9.92
CA ILE A 51 -8.59 0.16 9.14
C ILE A 51 -8.89 1.36 10.05
N ASP A 52 -9.56 1.15 11.20
CA ASP A 52 -9.96 2.22 12.09
C ASP A 52 -8.77 2.96 12.72
N ASN A 53 -7.68 2.24 13.01
CA ASN A 53 -6.41 2.80 13.50
C ASN A 53 -5.43 3.17 12.39
N GLY A 54 -5.82 3.00 11.12
CA GLY A 54 -4.99 3.32 9.98
C GLY A 54 -4.77 4.81 9.77
N MET A 55 -3.83 5.13 8.88
CA MET A 55 -3.58 6.49 8.41
C MET A 55 -4.86 7.10 7.81
N SER A 56 -5.08 8.40 7.99
CA SER A 56 -6.20 9.09 7.30
C SER A 56 -6.07 8.98 5.77
N ALA A 57 -7.20 8.87 5.08
CA ALA A 57 -7.21 8.80 3.62
C ALA A 57 -6.61 10.06 2.96
N GLU A 58 -6.80 11.21 3.60
CA GLU A 58 -6.23 12.50 3.18
C GLU A 58 -4.71 12.48 3.20
N GLU A 59 -4.11 11.99 4.30
CA GLU A 59 -2.67 11.85 4.40
C GLU A 59 -2.11 10.82 3.41
N ALA A 60 -2.80 9.69 3.24
CA ALA A 60 -2.42 8.70 2.24
C ALA A 60 -2.40 9.33 0.83
N ALA A 61 -3.44 10.07 0.47
CA ALA A 61 -3.53 10.78 -0.81
C ALA A 61 -2.40 11.79 -0.99
N ARG A 62 -2.09 12.59 0.04
CA ARG A 62 -0.95 13.54 0.00
C ARG A 62 0.36 12.84 -0.29
N ARG A 63 0.71 11.80 0.48
CA ARG A 63 1.96 11.04 0.27
C ARG A 63 2.06 10.43 -1.12
N ILE A 64 0.95 9.91 -1.66
CA ILE A 64 0.90 9.36 -3.03
C ILE A 64 1.20 10.45 -4.07
N VAL A 65 0.54 11.61 -3.97
CA VAL A 65 0.72 12.71 -4.93
C VAL A 65 2.13 13.28 -4.83
N ASP A 66 2.63 13.52 -3.63
CA ASP A 66 3.96 14.09 -3.39
C ASP A 66 5.06 13.14 -3.85
N GLY A 67 4.97 11.85 -3.52
CA GLY A 67 5.93 10.84 -3.95
C GLY A 67 5.94 10.67 -5.47
N ARG A 68 4.77 10.74 -6.11
CA ARG A 68 4.62 10.71 -7.57
C ARG A 68 5.26 11.94 -8.21
N ALA A 69 5.03 13.14 -7.67
CA ALA A 69 5.62 14.37 -8.15
C ALA A 69 7.15 14.37 -8.01
N ALA A 70 7.67 13.75 -6.93
CA ALA A 70 9.09 13.54 -6.71
C ALA A 70 9.72 12.43 -7.58
N GLY A 71 8.95 11.77 -8.45
CA GLY A 71 9.46 10.71 -9.34
C GLY A 71 9.81 9.41 -8.62
N GLN A 72 9.26 9.16 -7.43
CA GLN A 72 9.51 7.93 -6.69
C GLN A 72 8.88 6.74 -7.40
N ARG A 73 9.68 5.68 -7.58
CA ARG A 73 9.22 4.39 -8.14
C ARG A 73 8.43 3.57 -7.12
N SER A 74 8.77 3.70 -5.85
CA SER A 74 8.07 3.08 -4.71
C SER A 74 7.68 4.15 -3.72
N ILE A 75 6.39 4.27 -3.41
CA ILE A 75 5.85 5.30 -2.50
C ILE A 75 5.31 4.61 -1.26
N GLU A 76 5.95 4.86 -0.12
CA GLU A 76 5.56 4.27 1.16
C GLU A 76 4.38 5.05 1.78
N VAL A 77 3.27 4.35 2.02
CA VAL A 77 2.07 4.92 2.66
C VAL A 77 1.77 4.09 3.90
N ALA A 78 2.74 4.04 4.81
CA ALA A 78 2.68 3.24 6.03
C ALA A 78 3.31 4.00 7.20
N GLU A 79 2.88 3.66 8.42
CA GLU A 79 3.40 4.23 9.67
C GLU A 79 3.62 3.13 10.71
N GLY A 80 4.35 3.46 11.79
CA GLY A 80 4.59 2.57 12.91
C GLY A 80 5.15 1.20 12.51
N THR A 81 4.57 0.13 13.06
CA THR A 81 4.99 -1.25 12.83
C THR A 81 4.85 -1.69 11.38
N GLU A 82 3.84 -1.22 10.66
CA GLU A 82 3.64 -1.57 9.24
C GLU A 82 4.78 -1.03 8.37
N LYS A 83 5.28 0.18 8.69
CA LYS A 83 6.47 0.73 8.03
C LYS A 83 7.73 -0.08 8.36
N LEU A 84 7.88 -0.55 9.60
CA LEU A 84 9.00 -1.41 9.99
C LEU A 84 8.97 -2.74 9.20
N VAL A 85 7.82 -3.38 9.10
CA VAL A 85 7.65 -4.60 8.29
C VAL A 85 8.00 -4.35 6.83
N LEU A 86 7.58 -3.20 6.28
CA LEU A 86 7.91 -2.80 4.92
C LEU A 86 9.41 -2.66 4.69
N TYR A 87 10.11 -2.01 5.62
CA TYR A 87 11.56 -1.86 5.60
C TYR A 87 12.28 -3.21 5.69
N LEU A 88 11.84 -4.09 6.60
CA LEU A 88 12.41 -5.43 6.76
C LEU A 88 12.20 -6.28 5.51
N ARG A 89 11.10 -6.11 4.78
CA ARG A 89 10.86 -6.83 3.51
C ARG A 89 11.99 -6.62 2.49
N GLY A 90 12.60 -5.44 2.49
CA GLY A 90 13.70 -5.11 1.57
C GLY A 90 15.09 -5.51 2.06
N THR A 91 15.26 -5.73 3.37
CA THR A 91 16.58 -5.87 4.01
C THR A 91 16.80 -7.22 4.68
N ASP A 92 15.78 -7.76 5.34
CA ASP A 92 15.77 -9.08 5.99
C ASP A 92 14.36 -9.71 5.85
N PRO A 93 14.11 -10.45 4.76
CA PRO A 93 12.82 -11.06 4.51
C PRO A 93 12.40 -12.05 5.59
N GLY A 94 13.37 -12.69 6.26
CA GLY A 94 13.12 -13.59 7.38
C GLY A 94 12.51 -12.84 8.55
N ALA A 95 13.14 -11.75 8.97
CA ALA A 95 12.63 -10.89 10.05
C ALA A 95 11.24 -10.32 9.74
N ALA A 96 10.98 -9.91 8.49
CA ALA A 96 9.68 -9.40 8.06
C ALA A 96 8.55 -10.43 8.25
N VAL A 97 8.79 -11.70 7.90
CA VAL A 97 7.81 -12.79 8.08
C VAL A 97 7.47 -13.01 9.56
N HIS A 98 8.46 -12.90 10.45
CA HIS A 98 8.24 -13.07 11.89
C HIS A 98 7.52 -11.87 12.51
N ALA A 99 7.78 -10.66 12.03
CA ALA A 99 7.12 -9.43 12.49
C ALA A 99 5.62 -9.39 12.12
N HIS A 100 5.20 -10.09 11.07
CA HIS A 100 3.79 -10.15 10.65
C HIS A 100 2.95 -11.17 11.42
N ARG A 101 3.56 -12.12 12.15
CA ARG A 101 2.87 -13.23 12.84
C ARG A 101 2.46 -12.95 14.30
N ARG A 102 2.53 -11.70 14.76
CA ARG A 102 2.19 -11.32 16.15
C ARG A 102 0.96 -10.44 16.21
#